data_AF-A0A3D4PQT3-F1
#
_entry.id   AF-A0A3D4PQT3-F1
#
_cell.length_a   1.000
_cell.length_b   1.000
_cell.length_c   1.000
_cell.angle_alpha   90.00
_cell.angle_beta   90.00
_cell.angle_gamma   90.00
#
_symmetry.space_group_name_H-M   'P 1'
#
loop_
_entity.id
_entity.type
_entity.pdbx_description
1 polymer ?
#
loop_
_entity_poly.entity_id
_entity_poly.type
_entity_poly.pdbx_seq_one_letter_code
_entity_poly.pdbx_strand_id
1 'polypeptide(L)'
;MQLIRMKQASVTSMPGGVTFVAVRKLVLLGFGLSVGYAFLATASKGFCPDSGPILDDGSRQCVQVSMRPLPLIFIAIAVLIYSAISRISTRVSTIEDALLVVENRARAMTLLVVVSVVVGHLWFWLVPESIDYSRSWGVLYPFPFVLAEVTISF
;
A
#
# COMPACT_ATOMS: atom_id res chain seq x y z
N MET A 1 22.24 -27.82 -10.78
CA MET A 1 21.57 -26.57 -11.21
C MET A 1 21.06 -26.66 -12.67
N GLN A 2 20.48 -27.80 -13.10
CA GLN A 2 19.91 -27.98 -14.46
C GLN A 2 18.42 -28.31 -14.46
N LEU A 3 17.87 -28.74 -13.31
CA LEU A 3 16.46 -29.10 -13.18
C LEU A 3 15.49 -27.90 -13.27
N ILE A 4 15.96 -26.69 -12.97
CA ILE A 4 15.16 -25.46 -13.14
C ILE A 4 14.97 -25.14 -14.64
N ARG A 5 15.95 -25.49 -15.48
CA ARG A 5 15.94 -25.21 -16.92
C ARG A 5 15.00 -26.14 -17.69
N MET A 6 14.85 -27.40 -17.26
CA MET A 6 13.93 -28.34 -17.91
C MET A 6 12.46 -27.99 -17.69
N LYS A 7 12.10 -27.37 -16.56
CA LYS A 7 10.72 -26.96 -16.30
C LYS A 7 10.26 -25.79 -17.19
N GLN A 8 11.20 -25.04 -17.78
CA GLN A 8 10.91 -23.94 -18.72
C GLN A 8 10.75 -24.43 -20.17
N ALA A 9 11.37 -25.56 -20.54
CA ALA A 9 11.31 -26.08 -21.91
C ALA A 9 9.89 -26.57 -22.30
N SER A 10 9.13 -27.14 -21.36
CA SER A 10 7.76 -27.60 -21.64
C SER A 10 6.73 -26.47 -21.72
N VAL A 11 7.01 -25.29 -21.14
CA VAL A 11 6.11 -24.12 -21.16
C VAL A 11 6.24 -23.31 -22.44
N THR A 12 7.32 -23.49 -23.20
CA THR A 12 7.64 -22.71 -24.40
C THR A 12 6.94 -23.24 -25.66
N SER A 13 6.27 -24.39 -25.59
CA SER A 13 5.62 -25.06 -26.74
C SER A 13 4.14 -24.70 -26.95
N MET A 14 3.49 -24.04 -25.99
CA MET A 14 2.13 -23.50 -26.17
C MET A 14 2.18 -21.98 -26.24
N PRO A 15 1.60 -21.34 -27.27
CA PRO A 15 1.46 -19.87 -27.37
C PRO A 15 0.85 -19.20 -26.12
N GLY A 16 0.23 -19.95 -25.21
CA GLY A 16 -0.26 -19.46 -23.92
C GLY A 16 0.73 -19.47 -22.76
N GLY A 17 1.90 -20.13 -22.85
CA GLY A 17 2.79 -20.30 -21.71
C GLY A 17 3.48 -19.01 -21.25
N VAL A 18 3.85 -18.15 -22.20
CA VAL A 18 4.53 -16.88 -21.93
C VAL A 18 3.62 -15.84 -21.26
N THR A 19 2.33 -15.83 -21.60
CA THR A 19 1.33 -14.93 -20.99
C THR A 19 1.05 -15.31 -19.54
N PHE A 20 0.97 -16.61 -19.22
CA PHE A 20 0.81 -17.06 -17.83
C PHE A 20 1.96 -16.65 -16.91
N VAL A 21 3.21 -16.72 -17.40
CA VAL A 21 4.38 -16.30 -16.60
C VAL A 21 4.35 -14.79 -16.36
N ALA A 22 3.99 -13.99 -17.36
CA ALA A 22 3.90 -12.54 -17.23
C ALA A 22 2.78 -12.11 -16.25
N VAL A 23 1.59 -12.72 -16.36
CA VAL A 23 0.48 -12.48 -15.44
C VAL A 23 0.84 -12.89 -14.02
N ARG A 24 1.48 -14.05 -13.84
CA ARG A 24 1.91 -14.51 -12.51
C ARG A 24 2.90 -13.55 -11.87
N LYS A 25 3.84 -13.01 -12.65
CA LYS A 25 4.78 -11.99 -12.16
C LYS A 25 4.05 -10.72 -11.71
N LEU A 26 3.05 -10.27 -12.49
CA LEU A 26 2.24 -9.10 -12.14
C LEU A 26 1.44 -9.32 -10.83
N VAL A 27 0.81 -10.49 -10.68
CA VAL A 27 0.05 -10.85 -9.47
C VAL A 27 0.96 -10.93 -8.25
N LEU A 28 2.12 -11.57 -8.38
CA LEU A 28 3.10 -11.64 -7.28
C LEU A 28 3.64 -10.26 -6.89
N LEU A 29 3.90 -9.39 -7.86
CA LEU A 29 4.29 -8.00 -7.61
C LEU A 29 3.17 -7.24 -6.88
N GLY A 30 1.92 -7.34 -7.35
CA GLY A 30 0.77 -6.69 -6.72
C GLY A 30 0.53 -7.17 -5.30
N PHE A 31 0.71 -8.48 -5.05
CA PHE A 31 0.64 -9.04 -3.70
C PHE A 31 1.75 -8.49 -2.81
N GLY A 32 3.00 -8.51 -3.28
CA GLY A 32 4.15 -7.96 -2.55
C GLY A 32 3.98 -6.46 -2.24
N LEU A 33 3.47 -5.68 -3.21
CA LEU A 33 3.15 -4.27 -3.02
C LEU A 33 2.03 -4.04 -2.01
N SER A 34 1.01 -4.89 -2.00
CA SER A 34 -0.09 -4.81 -1.02
C SER A 34 0.40 -5.10 0.40
N VAL A 35 1.22 -6.13 0.56
CA VAL A 35 1.83 -6.47 1.86
C VAL A 35 2.77 -5.37 2.30
N GLY A 36 3.67 -4.91 1.43
CA GLY A 36 4.56 -3.79 1.71
C GLY A 36 3.78 -2.54 2.11
N TYR A 37 2.72 -2.20 1.38
CA TYR A 37 1.84 -1.09 1.72
C TYR A 37 1.21 -1.25 3.11
N ALA A 38 0.71 -2.44 3.46
CA ALA A 38 0.12 -2.67 4.77
C ALA A 38 1.11 -2.42 5.92
N PHE A 39 2.38 -2.85 5.77
CA PHE A 39 3.42 -2.62 6.77
C PHE A 39 3.94 -1.18 6.79
N LEU A 40 4.18 -0.60 5.62
CA LEU A 40 4.72 0.76 5.53
C LEU A 40 3.68 1.84 5.79
N ALA A 41 2.39 1.57 5.65
CA ALA A 41 1.33 2.54 5.95
C ALA A 41 0.84 2.46 7.41
N THR A 42 1.38 1.55 8.23
CA THR A 42 1.14 1.52 9.67
C THR A 42 2.25 2.26 10.41
N ALA A 43 1.88 3.27 11.19
CA ALA A 43 2.78 3.99 12.08
C ALA A 43 2.02 4.35 13.37
N SER A 44 2.71 4.48 14.50
CA SER A 44 2.11 4.97 15.73
C SER A 44 3.06 5.92 16.45
N LYS A 45 2.50 6.94 17.08
CA LYS A 45 3.23 7.91 17.89
C LYS A 45 2.43 8.20 19.14
N GLY A 46 3.07 8.08 20.30
CA GLY A 46 2.51 8.47 21.59
C GLY A 46 3.22 9.70 22.12
N PHE A 47 2.48 10.60 22.76
CA PHE A 47 3.06 11.71 23.51
C PHE A 47 2.27 11.93 24.80
N CYS A 48 2.97 12.32 25.88
CA CYS A 48 2.39 12.64 27.17
C CYS A 48 2.76 14.11 27.47
N PRO A 49 1.81 15.06 27.34
CA PRO A 49 2.11 16.46 27.57
C PRO A 49 2.42 16.73 29.05
N ASP A 50 3.49 17.49 29.33
CA ASP A 50 3.87 17.87 30.70
C ASP A 50 2.82 18.74 31.41
N SER A 51 1.99 19.44 30.64
CA SER A 51 0.92 20.31 31.08
C SER A 51 -0.48 19.69 30.96
N GLY A 52 -0.58 18.36 30.79
CA GLY A 52 -1.86 17.65 30.71
C GLY A 52 -2.59 17.56 32.06
N PRO A 53 -3.90 17.23 32.07
CA PRO A 53 -4.63 16.97 33.30
C PRO A 53 -4.00 15.80 34.05
N ILE A 54 -3.72 15.99 35.34
CA ILE A 54 -3.33 14.91 36.25
C ILE A 54 -4.63 14.21 36.68
N LEU A 55 -4.68 12.90 36.49
CA LEU A 55 -5.78 12.05 36.93
C LEU A 55 -5.76 11.91 38.46
N ASP A 56 -6.88 11.50 39.06
CA ASP A 56 -7.04 11.43 40.53
C ASP A 56 -6.01 10.49 41.22
N ASP A 57 -5.38 9.60 40.45
CA ASP A 57 -4.33 8.68 40.89
C ASP A 57 -2.89 9.22 40.72
N GLY A 58 -2.74 10.46 40.26
CA GLY A 58 -1.45 11.09 40.00
C GLY A 58 -0.82 10.73 38.65
N SER A 59 -1.48 9.92 37.82
CA SER A 59 -1.03 9.61 36.46
C SER A 59 -1.36 10.75 35.48
N ARG A 60 -0.63 10.83 34.36
CA ARG A 60 -0.84 11.84 33.32
C ARG A 60 -1.53 11.22 32.13
N GLN A 61 -2.50 11.93 31.55
CA GLN A 61 -3.15 11.50 30.31
C GLN A 61 -2.14 11.46 29.16
N CYS A 62 -2.07 10.33 28.47
CA CYS A 62 -1.22 10.17 27.28
C CYS A 62 -2.10 9.98 26.05
N VAL A 63 -1.70 10.60 24.94
CA VAL A 63 -2.41 10.49 23.66
C VAL A 63 -1.61 9.62 22.72
N GLN A 64 -2.27 8.61 22.14
CA GLN A 64 -1.69 7.75 21.12
C GLN A 64 -2.35 8.03 19.78
N VAL A 65 -1.54 8.43 18.79
CA VAL A 65 -1.98 8.61 17.41
C VAL A 65 -1.47 7.43 16.60
N SER A 66 -2.38 6.69 15.97
CA SER A 66 -2.06 5.57 15.10
C SER A 66 -2.49 5.85 13.67
N MET A 67 -1.67 5.47 12.70
CA MET A 67 -1.97 5.44 11.28
C MET A 67 -2.39 4.03 10.88
N ARG A 68 -3.48 3.94 10.12
CA ARG A 68 -4.02 2.70 9.57
C ARG A 68 -4.10 2.77 8.04
N PRO A 69 -3.78 1.67 7.34
CA PRO A 69 -3.82 1.63 5.88
C PRO A 69 -5.25 1.78 5.35
N LEU A 70 -5.47 2.66 4.36
CA LEU A 70 -6.77 2.77 3.71
C LEU A 70 -7.06 1.55 2.81
N PRO A 71 -8.29 1.00 2.86
CA PRO A 71 -8.72 -0.07 1.95
C PRO A 71 -8.72 0.35 0.47
N LEU A 72 -8.77 1.66 0.20
CA LEU A 72 -8.90 2.22 -1.15
C LEU A 72 -7.69 1.92 -2.06
N ILE A 73 -6.48 1.85 -1.49
CA ILE A 73 -5.27 1.49 -2.23
C ILE A 73 -5.29 0.02 -2.64
N PHE A 74 -5.80 -0.88 -1.79
CA PHE A 74 -5.96 -2.29 -2.16
C PHE A 74 -6.97 -2.47 -3.29
N ILE A 75 -8.06 -1.70 -3.29
CA ILE A 75 -9.04 -1.69 -4.39
C ILE A 75 -8.38 -1.20 -5.69
N ALA A 76 -7.60 -0.12 -5.65
CA ALA A 76 -6.89 0.39 -6.82
C ALA A 76 -5.90 -0.64 -7.40
N ILE A 77 -5.14 -1.34 -6.55
CA ILE A 77 -4.23 -2.42 -6.94
C ILE A 77 -5.03 -3.55 -7.63
N ALA A 78 -6.15 -3.97 -7.05
CA ALA A 78 -7.00 -5.03 -7.61
C ALA A 78 -7.55 -4.64 -8.99
N VAL A 79 -8.02 -3.40 -9.15
CA VAL A 79 -8.51 -2.87 -10.44
C VAL A 79 -7.41 -2.85 -11.49
N LEU A 80 -6.17 -2.47 -11.12
CA LEU A 80 -5.04 -2.47 -12.04
C LEU A 80 -4.70 -3.89 -12.53
N ILE A 81 -4.66 -4.87 -11.63
CA ILE A 81 -4.44 -6.28 -11.98
C ILE A 81 -5.56 -6.79 -12.89
N TYR A 82 -6.82 -6.55 -12.52
CA TYR A 82 -7.97 -6.99 -13.32
C TYR A 82 -7.97 -6.36 -14.71
N SER A 83 -7.64 -5.06 -14.80
CA SER A 83 -7.51 -4.37 -16.08
C SER A 83 -6.40 -4.94 -16.96
N ALA A 84 -5.29 -5.41 -16.36
CA ALA A 84 -4.20 -6.03 -17.10
C ALA A 84 -4.64 -7.39 -17.66
N ILE A 85 -5.27 -8.23 -16.84
CA ILE A 85 -5.78 -9.55 -17.24
C ILE A 85 -6.82 -9.41 -18.37
N SER A 86 -7.81 -8.51 -18.19
CA SER A 86 -8.85 -8.28 -19.17
C SER A 86 -8.28 -7.80 -20.50
N ARG A 87 -7.29 -6.89 -20.48
CA ARG A 87 -6.67 -6.34 -21.68
C ARG A 87 -5.81 -7.36 -22.43
N ILE A 88 -5.08 -8.22 -21.70
CA ILE A 88 -4.31 -9.32 -22.30
C ILE A 88 -5.25 -10.32 -22.98
N SER A 89 -6.37 -10.66 -22.34
CA SER A 89 -7.36 -11.61 -22.87
C SER A 89 -8.09 -11.11 -24.12
N THR A 90 -8.36 -9.80 -24.21
CA THR A 90 -9.23 -9.24 -25.27
C THR A 90 -8.51 -8.52 -26.39
N ARG A 91 -7.29 -8.00 -26.20
CA ARG A 91 -6.68 -7.06 -27.16
C ARG A 91 -5.28 -7.41 -27.65
N VAL A 92 -4.65 -8.45 -27.11
CA VAL A 92 -3.24 -8.70 -27.43
C VAL A 92 -3.10 -9.86 -28.41
N SER A 93 -2.65 -9.56 -29.63
CA SER A 93 -2.37 -10.54 -30.68
C SER A 93 -0.91 -11.02 -30.69
N THR A 94 0.01 -10.29 -30.02
CA THR A 94 1.46 -10.51 -30.06
C THR A 94 2.08 -10.54 -28.65
N ILE A 95 3.13 -11.33 -28.46
CA ILE A 95 3.77 -11.52 -27.14
C ILE A 95 4.43 -10.22 -26.63
N GLU A 96 4.97 -9.41 -27.54
CA GLU A 96 5.64 -8.14 -27.23
C GLU A 96 4.69 -7.11 -26.62
N ASP A 97 3.48 -7.00 -27.17
CA ASP A 97 2.44 -6.10 -26.67
C ASP A 97 1.96 -6.52 -25.27
N ALA A 98 1.89 -7.83 -24.98
CA ALA A 98 1.55 -8.33 -23.65
C ALA A 98 2.59 -7.90 -22.61
N LEU A 99 3.87 -7.96 -22.96
CA LEU A 99 4.96 -7.56 -22.06
C LEU A 99 4.93 -6.06 -21.77
N LEU A 100 4.72 -5.22 -22.79
CA LEU A 100 4.62 -3.77 -22.62
C LEU A 100 3.44 -3.38 -21.73
N VAL A 101 2.29 -4.04 -21.88
CA VAL A 101 1.12 -3.82 -21.00
C VAL A 101 1.45 -4.20 -19.56
N VAL A 102 2.09 -5.35 -19.33
CA VAL A 102 2.47 -5.82 -17.99
C VAL A 102 3.48 -4.86 -17.34
N GLU A 103 4.49 -4.41 -18.06
CA GLU A 103 5.50 -3.48 -17.54
C GLU A 103 4.90 -2.11 -17.20
N ASN A 104 4.06 -1.55 -18.07
CA ASN A 104 3.39 -0.28 -17.80
C ASN A 104 2.45 -0.37 -16.59
N ARG A 105 1.74 -1.49 -16.43
CA ARG A 105 0.89 -1.72 -15.25
C ARG A 105 1.69 -1.91 -13.99
N ALA A 106 2.79 -2.67 -14.04
CA ALA A 106 3.71 -2.81 -12.92
C ALA A 106 4.25 -1.44 -12.46
N ARG A 107 4.73 -0.60 -13.39
CA ARG A 107 5.21 0.76 -13.08
C ARG A 107 4.12 1.62 -12.45
N ALA A 108 2.91 1.61 -12.99
CA ALA A 108 1.78 2.37 -12.45
C ALA A 108 1.43 1.93 -11.01
N MET A 109 1.40 0.62 -10.75
CA MET A 109 1.15 0.08 -9.41
C MET A 109 2.24 0.49 -8.42
N THR A 110 3.51 0.37 -8.81
CA THR A 110 4.64 0.77 -7.97
C THR A 110 4.61 2.26 -7.65
N LEU A 111 4.39 3.11 -8.65
CA LEU A 111 4.27 4.57 -8.44
C LEU A 111 3.13 4.92 -7.49
N LEU A 112 1.97 4.30 -7.67
CA LEU A 112 0.80 4.53 -6.81
C LEU A 112 1.10 4.20 -5.35
N VAL A 113 1.75 3.06 -5.08
CA VAL A 113 2.08 2.64 -3.71
C VAL A 113 3.16 3.53 -3.12
N VAL A 114 4.24 3.81 -3.86
CA VAL A 114 5.35 4.64 -3.37
C VAL A 114 4.86 6.06 -3.04
N VAL A 115 4.09 6.68 -3.93
CA VAL A 115 3.54 8.02 -3.69
C VAL A 115 2.61 8.02 -2.48
N SER A 116 1.73 7.02 -2.36
CA SER A 116 0.82 6.89 -1.22
C SER A 116 1.60 6.81 0.12
N VAL A 117 2.62 5.96 0.20
CA VAL A 117 3.44 5.79 1.41
C VAL A 117 4.22 7.07 1.73
N VAL A 118 4.89 7.65 0.74
CA VAL A 118 5.72 8.85 0.93
C VAL A 118 4.87 10.03 1.38
N VAL A 119 3.74 10.29 0.72
CA VAL A 119 2.82 11.37 1.09
C VAL A 119 2.24 11.13 2.47
N GLY A 120 1.84 9.89 2.79
CA GLY A 120 1.35 9.52 4.12
C GLY A 120 2.38 9.77 5.21
N HIS A 121 3.63 9.34 5.02
CA HIS A 121 4.70 9.55 5.98
C HIS A 121 5.10 11.01 6.12
N LEU A 122 5.27 11.73 5.02
CA LEU A 122 5.62 13.16 5.07
C LEU A 122 4.59 13.95 5.88
N TRP A 123 3.30 13.66 5.68
CA TRP A 123 2.25 14.30 6.48
C TRP A 123 2.28 13.87 7.94
N PHE A 124 2.47 12.58 8.24
CA PHE A 124 2.58 12.11 9.63
C PHE A 124 3.70 12.82 10.40
N TRP A 125 4.83 13.07 9.73
CA TRP A 125 5.96 13.79 10.31
C TRP A 125 5.73 15.29 10.41
N LEU A 126 4.92 15.87 9.52
CA LEU A 126 4.62 17.31 9.53
C LEU A 126 3.56 17.70 10.56
N VAL A 127 2.78 16.73 11.07
CA VAL A 127 1.76 16.97 12.11
C VAL A 127 2.46 17.42 13.41
N PRO A 128 2.24 18.66 13.88
CA PRO A 128 2.85 19.16 15.10
C PRO A 128 2.32 18.41 16.33
N GLU A 129 3.20 18.08 17.27
CA GLU A 129 2.85 17.49 18.58
C GLU A 129 2.04 18.44 19.47
N SER A 130 2.04 19.74 19.15
CA SER A 130 1.36 20.79 19.89
C SER A 130 -0.11 20.99 19.50
N ILE A 131 -0.67 20.11 18.67
CA ILE A 131 -2.09 20.18 18.32
C ILE A 131 -2.92 19.86 19.56
N ASP A 132 -3.89 20.71 19.86
CA ASP A 132 -4.79 20.55 20.98
C ASP A 132 -5.83 19.46 20.64
N TYR A 133 -5.54 18.22 21.04
CA TYR A 133 -6.39 17.04 20.83
C TYR A 133 -7.70 17.10 21.63
N SER A 134 -7.92 18.15 22.45
CA SER A 134 -9.16 18.40 23.18
C SER A 134 -10.33 18.80 22.26
N ARG A 135 -10.04 19.33 21.07
CA ARG A 135 -11.06 19.56 20.03
C ARG A 135 -10.85 18.54 18.91
N SER A 136 -11.89 17.78 18.62
CA SER A 136 -11.97 16.78 17.54
C SER A 136 -12.05 17.40 16.13
N TRP A 137 -11.37 18.51 15.87
CA TRP A 137 -11.23 19.01 14.50
C TRP A 137 -10.30 18.02 13.83
N GLY A 138 -10.90 17.02 13.18
CA GLY A 138 -10.22 15.94 12.51
C GLY A 138 -9.08 16.54 11.72
N VAL A 139 -7.84 16.26 12.18
CA VAL A 139 -6.63 16.53 11.42
C VAL A 139 -6.96 16.05 10.03
N LEU A 140 -7.10 16.99 9.11
CA LEU A 140 -7.60 16.76 7.76
C LEU A 140 -6.48 16.00 7.06
N TYR A 141 -6.41 14.71 7.39
CA TYR A 141 -5.45 13.78 6.87
C TYR A 141 -5.62 13.82 5.37
N PRO A 142 -4.54 13.95 4.60
CA PRO A 142 -4.63 14.06 3.15
C PRO A 142 -5.27 12.78 2.62
N PHE A 143 -6.59 12.84 2.48
CA PHE A 143 -7.39 11.86 1.80
C PHE A 143 -6.81 11.69 0.39
N PRO A 144 -6.64 10.46 -0.13
CA PRO A 144 -7.25 9.20 0.30
C PRO A 144 -6.22 8.11 0.70
N PHE A 145 -5.09 8.48 1.32
CA PHE A 145 -3.97 7.55 1.48
C PHE A 145 -3.90 6.88 2.86
N VAL A 146 -4.10 7.59 3.97
CA VAL A 146 -3.99 6.99 5.32
C VAL A 146 -5.08 7.51 6.25
N LEU A 147 -5.60 6.64 7.12
CA LEU A 147 -6.53 6.99 8.20
C LEU A 147 -5.72 7.19 9.47
N ALA A 148 -5.92 8.30 10.18
CA ALA A 148 -5.42 8.43 11.54
C ALA A 148 -6.52 8.14 12.55
N GLU A 149 -6.21 7.29 13.52
CA GLU A 149 -7.06 6.96 14.66
C GLU A 149 -6.33 7.42 15.92
N VAL A 150 -6.99 8.29 16.69
CA VAL A 150 -6.46 8.83 17.95
C VAL A 150 -7.13 8.07 19.09
N THR A 151 -6.32 7.43 19.93
CA THR A 151 -6.77 6.75 21.14
C THR A 151 -6.18 7.48 22.34
N ILE A 152 -7.04 7.85 23.29
CA ILE A 152 -6.64 8.44 24.56
C ILE A 152 -6.47 7.29 25.55
N SER A 153 -5.27 7.16 26.10
CA SER A 153 -4.94 6.13 27.09
C SER A 153 -4.77 6.81 28.45
N PHE A 154 -5.47 6.28 29.46
CA PHE A 154 -5.42 6.73 30.85
C PHE A 154 -4.37 5.93 31.62
#